data_AF-A0A4Q2RQ97-F1
#
_entry.id   AF-A0A4Q2RQ97-F1
#
_cell.length_a   1.000
_cell.length_b   1.000
_cell.length_c   1.000
_cell.angle_alpha   90.00
_cell.angle_beta   90.00
_cell.angle_gamma   90.00
#
_symmetry.space_group_name_H-M   'P 1'
#
loop_
_entity.id
_entity.type
_entity.pdbx_description
1 polymer ?
#
loop_
_entity_poly.entity_id
_entity_poly.type
_entity_poly.pdbx_seq_one_letter_code
_entity_poly.pdbx_strand_id
1 'polypeptide(L)'
;MTTTTTPTRAALLALPGLTLAVAGLFHPHSLSHASAPRWTMLHVAGLVVFPLVGLALAALVRDRRDPVAGLVVLTAYLYATAYSALDVISGIGAGYVTWRLGEGVPRPDEVRFLFVIGGRIGDVGSVALIACAVVVAADALRRLGPLALPGLLMVPGALLVHVGHIFAPTGVAGMALVGLATGYLGWCAARTAGAR
;
A
#
# COMPACT_ATOMS: atom_id res chain seq x y z
N MET A 1 12.82 20.55 17.23
CA MET A 1 12.73 19.62 16.09
C MET A 1 13.76 18.53 16.30
N THR A 2 13.36 17.34 16.74
CA THR A 2 14.24 16.18 16.87
C THR A 2 14.58 15.65 15.48
N THR A 3 15.86 15.71 15.11
CA THR A 3 16.37 15.13 13.86
C THR A 3 16.33 13.61 13.97
N THR A 4 15.38 12.97 13.28
CA THR A 4 15.36 11.50 13.16
C THR A 4 16.65 11.03 12.48
N THR A 5 17.33 10.05 13.08
CA THR A 5 18.54 9.46 12.49
C THR A 5 18.21 8.73 11.18
N THR A 6 19.22 8.59 10.30
CA THR A 6 19.09 7.90 9.01
C THR A 6 18.48 6.49 9.11
N PRO A 7 18.89 5.63 10.06
CA PRO A 7 18.27 4.31 10.25
C PRO A 7 16.81 4.40 10.69
N THR A 8 16.48 5.33 11.60
CA THR A 8 15.10 5.51 12.08
C THR A 8 14.18 5.95 10.95
N ARG A 9 14.61 6.89 10.09
CA ARG A 9 13.81 7.31 8.93
C ARG A 9 13.55 6.16 7.97
N ALA A 10 14.58 5.37 7.65
CA ALA A 10 14.45 4.23 6.74
C ALA A 10 13.44 3.20 7.27
N ALA A 11 13.53 2.86 8.55
CA ALA A 11 12.60 1.94 9.20
C ALA A 11 11.16 2.46 9.17
N LEU A 12 10.95 3.73 9.51
CA LEU A 12 9.62 4.36 9.49
C LEU A 12 8.98 4.34 8.09
N LEU A 13 9.79 4.50 7.05
CA LEU A 13 9.31 4.49 5.67
C LEU A 13 9.05 3.08 5.13
N ALA A 14 9.75 2.06 5.64
CA ALA A 14 9.50 0.67 5.27
C ALA A 14 8.28 0.07 5.98
N LEU A 15 8.04 0.51 7.22
CA LEU A 15 7.11 -0.14 8.14
C LEU A 15 5.70 -0.33 7.56
N PRO A 16 5.03 0.67 6.94
CA PRO A 16 3.66 0.48 6.47
C PRO A 16 3.50 -0.66 5.47
N GLY A 17 4.40 -0.76 4.48
CA GLY A 17 4.37 -1.83 3.48
C GLY A 17 4.65 -3.20 4.10
N LEU A 18 5.62 -3.28 5.01
CA LEU A 18 5.94 -4.52 5.71
C LEU A 18 4.81 -4.97 6.64
N THR A 19 4.13 -4.04 7.31
CA THR A 19 2.96 -4.33 8.13
C THR A 19 1.82 -4.92 7.29
N LEU A 20 1.55 -4.36 6.11
CA LEU A 20 0.56 -4.93 5.19
C LEU A 20 0.98 -6.29 4.63
N ALA A 21 2.27 -6.49 4.36
CA ALA A 21 2.79 -7.79 3.94
C ALA A 21 2.54 -8.85 5.02
N VAL A 22 2.82 -8.54 6.28
CA VAL A 22 2.52 -9.43 7.43
C VAL A 22 1.01 -9.66 7.55
N ALA A 23 0.19 -8.61 7.46
CA ALA A 23 -1.27 -8.74 7.52
C ALA A 23 -1.81 -9.65 6.41
N GLY A 24 -1.25 -9.55 5.20
CA GLY A 24 -1.61 -10.37 4.04
C GLY A 24 -1.39 -11.88 4.25
N LEU A 25 -0.43 -12.27 5.10
CA LEU A 25 -0.22 -13.69 5.46
C LEU A 25 -1.41 -14.28 6.22
N PHE A 26 -2.20 -13.45 6.90
CA PHE A 26 -3.36 -13.86 7.69
C PHE A 26 -4.70 -13.57 7.00
N HIS A 27 -4.66 -12.96 5.81
CA HIS A 27 -5.86 -12.58 5.08
C HIS A 27 -6.57 -13.82 4.50
N PRO A 28 -7.87 -14.05 4.79
CA PRO A 28 -8.62 -15.13 4.18
C PRO A 28 -8.72 -14.96 2.65
N HIS A 29 -8.59 -16.03 1.87
CA HIS A 29 -8.78 -15.99 0.40
C HIS A 29 -10.24 -15.91 -0.03
N SER A 30 -11.16 -16.22 0.86
CA SER A 30 -12.59 -16.15 0.59
C SER A 30 -13.36 -15.60 1.80
N LEU A 31 -14.41 -14.85 1.51
CA LEU A 31 -15.33 -14.33 2.50
C LEU A 31 -16.50 -15.30 2.71
N SER A 32 -16.61 -15.86 3.91
CA SER A 32 -17.72 -16.68 4.38
C SER A 32 -18.12 -16.22 5.78
N HIS A 33 -19.22 -16.73 6.33
CA HIS A 33 -19.61 -16.42 7.72
C HIS A 33 -18.45 -16.68 8.71
N ALA A 34 -17.71 -17.78 8.53
CA ALA A 34 -16.59 -18.15 9.41
C ALA A 34 -15.37 -17.22 9.26
N SER A 35 -15.08 -16.71 8.05
CA SER A 35 -13.93 -15.81 7.82
C SER A 35 -14.27 -14.33 7.99
N ALA A 36 -15.55 -13.96 8.02
CA ALA A 36 -16.03 -12.58 8.05
C ALA A 36 -15.51 -11.73 9.22
N PRO A 37 -15.41 -12.23 10.47
CA PRO A 37 -14.83 -11.44 11.56
C PRO A 37 -13.36 -11.07 11.29
N ARG A 38 -12.55 -12.03 10.84
CA ARG A 38 -11.14 -11.80 10.54
C ARG A 38 -10.97 -10.86 9.34
N TRP A 39 -11.74 -11.10 8.28
CA TRP A 39 -11.79 -10.25 7.08
C TRP A 39 -12.06 -8.79 7.47
N THR A 40 -13.16 -8.56 8.20
CA THR A 40 -13.56 -7.22 8.65
C THR A 40 -12.47 -6.55 9.48
N MET A 41 -11.91 -7.24 10.48
CA MET A 41 -10.88 -6.66 11.36
C MET A 41 -9.59 -6.33 10.63
N LEU A 42 -9.16 -7.17 9.68
CA LEU A 42 -7.99 -6.87 8.86
C LEU A 42 -8.19 -5.63 7.99
N HIS A 43 -9.40 -5.42 7.45
CA HIS A 43 -9.71 -4.20 6.69
C HIS A 43 -9.94 -2.97 7.58
N VAL A 44 -10.40 -3.12 8.82
CA VAL A 44 -10.40 -2.00 9.79
C VAL A 44 -8.96 -1.56 10.09
N ALA A 45 -8.04 -2.51 10.29
CA ALA A 45 -6.63 -2.19 10.45
C ALA A 45 -6.04 -1.61 9.14
N GLY A 46 -6.40 -2.20 8.00
CA GLY A 46 -6.00 -1.76 6.66
C GLY A 46 -6.39 -0.30 6.39
N LEU A 47 -7.59 0.12 6.79
CA LEU A 47 -8.08 1.49 6.64
C LEU A 47 -7.11 2.52 7.23
N VAL A 48 -6.38 2.14 8.27
CA VAL A 48 -5.34 2.98 8.89
C VAL A 48 -3.98 2.79 8.21
N VAL A 49 -3.60 1.57 7.85
CA VAL A 49 -2.23 1.26 7.38
C VAL A 49 -2.02 1.52 5.89
N PHE A 50 -3.00 1.26 5.01
CA PHE A 50 -2.91 1.57 3.58
C PHE A 50 -2.56 3.04 3.29
N PRO A 51 -3.23 4.04 3.89
CA PRO A 51 -2.84 5.44 3.65
C PRO A 51 -1.44 5.78 4.16
N LEU A 52 -0.90 5.05 5.15
CA LEU A 52 0.48 5.23 5.61
C LEU A 52 1.51 4.80 4.56
N VAL A 53 1.20 3.85 3.66
CA VAL A 53 2.06 3.53 2.51
C VAL A 53 2.14 4.72 1.55
N GLY A 54 1.00 5.36 1.24
CA GLY A 54 0.97 6.59 0.44
C GLY A 54 1.77 7.72 1.11
N LEU A 55 1.59 7.89 2.43
CA LEU A 55 2.35 8.87 3.20
C LEU A 55 3.87 8.59 3.17
N ALA A 56 4.29 7.34 3.27
CA ALA A 56 5.70 6.95 3.20
C ALA A 56 6.31 7.29 1.82
N LEU A 57 5.58 7.04 0.73
CA LEU A 57 6.00 7.40 -0.63
C LEU A 57 6.10 8.93 -0.79
N ALA A 58 5.10 9.69 -0.34
CA ALA A 58 5.12 11.15 -0.36
C ALA A 58 6.27 11.72 0.49
N ALA A 59 6.62 11.07 1.61
CA ALA A 59 7.70 11.49 2.48
C ALA A 59 9.11 11.35 1.86
N LEU A 60 9.26 10.62 0.75
CA LEU A 60 10.51 10.59 -0.03
C LEU A 60 10.79 11.93 -0.72
N VAL A 61 9.75 12.72 -0.99
CA VAL A 61 9.85 14.01 -1.70
C VAL A 61 9.43 15.21 -0.83
N ARG A 62 9.29 15.03 0.49
CA ARG A 62 8.74 16.04 1.43
C ARG A 62 9.38 17.43 1.37
N ASP A 63 10.67 17.51 1.05
CA ASP A 63 11.43 18.78 1.05
C ASP A 63 11.57 19.36 -0.36
N ARG A 64 10.75 18.88 -1.31
CA ARG A 64 10.78 19.26 -2.73
C ARG A 64 9.45 19.88 -3.15
N ARG A 65 9.52 20.77 -4.14
CA ARG A 65 8.37 21.48 -4.73
C ARG A 65 8.32 21.43 -6.25
N ASP A 66 9.19 20.64 -6.88
CA ASP A 66 9.21 20.48 -8.33
C ASP A 66 8.05 19.58 -8.82
N PRO A 67 7.71 19.61 -10.12
CA PRO A 67 6.57 18.85 -10.65
C PRO A 67 6.62 17.34 -10.38
N VAL A 68 7.81 16.74 -10.28
CA VAL A 68 7.96 15.32 -9.95
C VAL A 68 7.47 15.06 -8.53
N ALA A 69 7.83 15.92 -7.57
CA ALA A 69 7.33 15.83 -6.20
C ALA A 69 5.80 15.97 -6.14
N GLY A 70 5.23 16.92 -6.90
CA GLY A 70 3.78 17.07 -7.01
C GLY A 70 3.09 15.81 -7.55
N LEU A 71 3.65 15.19 -8.59
CA LEU A 71 3.12 13.96 -9.18
C LEU A 71 3.19 12.76 -8.22
N VAL A 72 4.30 12.62 -7.47
CA VAL A 72 4.43 11.58 -6.44
C VAL A 72 3.38 11.77 -5.35
N VAL A 73 3.21 12.99 -4.83
CA VAL A 73 2.22 13.27 -3.79
C VAL A 73 0.80 12.99 -4.29
N LEU A 74 0.46 13.42 -5.50
CA LEU A 74 -0.86 13.21 -6.10
C LEU A 74 -1.17 11.72 -6.26
N THR A 75 -0.25 10.95 -6.86
CA THR A 75 -0.46 9.52 -7.10
C THR A 75 -0.48 8.71 -5.80
N ALA A 76 0.35 9.07 -4.82
CA ALA A 76 0.32 8.48 -3.49
C ALA A 76 -1.00 8.78 -2.74
N TYR A 77 -1.52 10.01 -2.86
CA TYR A 77 -2.80 10.41 -2.29
C TYR A 77 -3.97 9.65 -2.93
N LEU A 78 -3.98 9.51 -4.26
CA LEU A 78 -5.00 8.75 -4.97
C LEU A 78 -5.01 7.27 -4.55
N TYR A 79 -3.83 6.65 -4.44
CA TYR A 79 -3.69 5.30 -3.89
C TYR A 79 -4.28 5.21 -2.48
N ALA A 80 -3.84 6.09 -1.57
CA ALA A 80 -4.28 6.09 -0.17
C ALA A 80 -5.80 6.22 -0.05
N THR A 81 -6.39 7.14 -0.82
CA THR A 81 -7.83 7.42 -0.82
C THR A 81 -8.62 6.23 -1.36
N ALA A 82 -8.21 5.71 -2.51
CA ALA A 82 -8.90 4.62 -3.17
C ALA A 82 -8.82 3.31 -2.38
N TYR A 83 -7.66 2.96 -1.82
CA TYR A 83 -7.55 1.76 -0.97
C TYR A 83 -8.32 1.89 0.34
N SER A 84 -8.38 3.09 0.94
CA SER A 84 -9.22 3.34 2.11
C SER A 84 -10.71 3.12 1.78
N ALA A 85 -11.16 3.62 0.61
CA ALA A 85 -12.54 3.41 0.16
C ALA A 85 -12.83 1.93 -0.15
N LEU A 86 -11.90 1.20 -0.78
CA LEU A 86 -11.99 -0.24 -0.97
C LEU A 86 -12.16 -0.96 0.37
N ASP A 87 -11.35 -0.61 1.38
CA ASP A 87 -11.40 -1.26 2.69
C ASP A 87 -12.74 -1.03 3.38
N VAL A 88 -13.29 0.18 3.30
CA VAL A 88 -14.62 0.47 3.86
C VAL A 88 -15.70 -0.36 3.15
N ILE A 89 -15.68 -0.43 1.82
CA ILE A 89 -16.77 -1.05 1.04
C ILE A 89 -16.64 -2.59 1.02
N SER A 90 -15.57 -3.09 0.41
CA SER A 90 -15.34 -4.53 0.19
C SER A 90 -14.82 -5.24 1.43
N GLY A 91 -14.12 -4.51 2.28
CA GLY A 91 -13.55 -5.07 3.49
C GLY A 91 -14.56 -5.11 4.63
N ILE A 92 -14.89 -3.93 5.14
CA ILE A 92 -15.68 -3.73 6.34
C ILE A 92 -17.16 -3.97 6.03
N GLY A 93 -17.72 -3.31 5.02
CA GLY A 93 -19.13 -3.43 4.65
C GLY A 93 -19.52 -4.87 4.27
N ALA A 94 -18.83 -5.44 3.27
CA ALA A 94 -19.13 -6.80 2.82
C ALA A 94 -18.85 -7.84 3.91
N GLY A 95 -17.77 -7.68 4.68
CA GLY A 95 -17.42 -8.54 5.82
C GLY A 95 -18.51 -8.53 6.89
N TYR A 96 -18.91 -7.34 7.35
CA TYR A 96 -19.93 -7.18 8.37
C TYR A 96 -21.27 -7.77 7.94
N VAL A 97 -21.75 -7.45 6.73
CA VAL A 97 -23.03 -7.97 6.23
C VAL A 97 -22.97 -9.49 6.11
N THR A 98 -21.87 -10.06 5.60
CA THR A 98 -21.71 -11.52 5.48
C THR A 98 -21.78 -12.20 6.85
N TRP A 99 -21.17 -11.61 7.88
CA TRP A 99 -21.28 -12.14 9.24
C TRP A 99 -22.72 -12.08 9.76
N ARG A 100 -23.45 -10.98 9.50
CA ARG A 100 -24.83 -10.79 9.96
C ARG A 100 -25.87 -11.70 9.31
N LEU A 101 -25.58 -12.25 8.13
CA LEU A 101 -26.45 -13.22 7.45
C LEU A 101 -26.58 -14.53 8.22
N GLY A 102 -25.58 -14.90 9.03
CA GLY A 102 -25.55 -16.16 9.75
C GLY A 102 -24.94 -17.32 8.95
N GLU A 103 -24.74 -18.43 9.63
CA GLU A 103 -24.09 -19.61 9.07
C GLU A 103 -24.98 -20.30 8.02
N GLY A 104 -24.37 -20.80 6.94
CA GLY A 104 -25.06 -21.52 5.87
C GLY A 104 -25.90 -20.67 4.93
N VAL A 105 -26.07 -19.37 5.22
CA VAL A 105 -26.83 -18.46 4.35
C VAL A 105 -25.99 -18.07 3.12
N PRO A 106 -26.50 -18.29 1.89
CA PRO A 106 -25.80 -17.88 0.69
C PRO A 106 -25.57 -16.37 0.65
N ARG A 107 -24.42 -15.96 0.11
CA ARG A 107 -24.12 -14.53 -0.07
C ARG A 107 -25.11 -13.94 -1.09
N PRO A 108 -25.87 -12.89 -0.72
CA PRO A 108 -26.82 -12.25 -1.61
C PRO A 108 -26.10 -11.28 -2.56
N ASP A 109 -26.81 -10.84 -3.59
CA ASP A 109 -26.26 -10.01 -4.67
C ASP A 109 -25.78 -8.64 -4.19
N GLU A 110 -26.38 -8.10 -3.14
CA GLU A 110 -26.00 -6.81 -2.55
C GLU A 110 -24.55 -6.87 -2.04
N VAL A 111 -24.13 -7.96 -1.41
CA VAL A 111 -22.74 -8.15 -0.97
C VAL A 111 -21.81 -8.30 -2.18
N ARG A 112 -22.26 -8.97 -3.25
CA ARG A 112 -21.51 -9.08 -4.50
C ARG A 112 -21.30 -7.70 -5.15
N PHE A 113 -22.30 -6.83 -5.13
CA PHE A 113 -22.19 -5.47 -5.67
C PHE A 113 -21.21 -4.60 -4.88
N LEU A 114 -21.09 -4.79 -3.56
CA LEU A 114 -20.03 -4.14 -2.77
C LEU A 114 -18.64 -4.51 -3.29
N PHE A 115 -18.39 -5.79 -3.59
CA PHE A 115 -17.12 -6.22 -4.18
C PHE A 115 -16.88 -5.64 -5.57
N VAL A 116 -17.91 -5.53 -6.41
CA VAL A 116 -17.78 -4.96 -7.76
C VAL A 116 -17.35 -3.50 -7.69
N ILE A 117 -18.03 -2.67 -6.89
CA ILE A 117 -17.69 -1.25 -6.81
C ILE A 117 -16.39 -1.02 -6.03
N GLY A 118 -16.19 -1.72 -4.91
CA GLY A 118 -14.96 -1.60 -4.12
C GLY A 118 -13.74 -2.11 -4.88
N GLY A 119 -13.87 -3.20 -5.66
CA GLY A 119 -12.81 -3.71 -6.53
C GLY A 119 -12.39 -2.71 -7.59
N ARG A 120 -13.35 -2.09 -8.31
CA ARG A 120 -13.06 -1.04 -9.31
C ARG A 120 -12.34 0.16 -8.69
N ILE A 121 -12.72 0.56 -7.48
CA ILE A 121 -12.02 1.63 -6.76
C ILE A 121 -10.60 1.17 -6.37
N GLY A 122 -10.44 -0.08 -5.93
CA GLY A 122 -9.13 -0.70 -5.71
C GLY A 122 -8.24 -0.72 -6.95
N ASP A 123 -8.80 -0.95 -8.13
CA ASP A 123 -8.07 -0.90 -9.41
C ASP A 123 -7.51 0.51 -9.64
N VAL A 124 -8.31 1.55 -9.41
CA VAL A 124 -7.84 2.95 -9.49
C VAL A 124 -6.69 3.18 -8.50
N GLY A 125 -6.84 2.71 -7.26
CA GLY A 125 -5.80 2.86 -6.25
C GLY A 125 -4.50 2.15 -6.61
N SER A 126 -4.58 0.92 -7.12
CA SER A 126 -3.40 0.11 -7.44
C SER A 126 -2.69 0.61 -8.70
N VAL A 127 -3.43 1.10 -9.70
CA VAL A 127 -2.86 1.82 -10.84
C VAL A 127 -2.15 3.10 -10.38
N ALA A 128 -2.74 3.85 -9.45
CA ALA A 128 -2.09 5.02 -8.86
C ALA A 128 -0.79 4.66 -8.10
N LEU A 129 -0.77 3.52 -7.39
CA LEU A 129 0.45 3.01 -6.76
C LEU A 129 1.53 2.66 -7.78
N ILE A 130 1.17 1.99 -8.88
CA ILE A 130 2.10 1.69 -9.98
C ILE A 130 2.68 2.99 -10.56
N ALA A 131 1.82 3.97 -10.86
CA ALA A 131 2.26 5.26 -11.36
C ALA A 131 3.23 5.94 -10.39
N CYS A 132 2.89 5.98 -9.09
CA CYS A 132 3.75 6.51 -8.04
C CYS A 132 5.11 5.79 -8.00
N ALA A 133 5.10 4.46 -8.03
CA ALA A 133 6.30 3.63 -7.99
C ALA A 133 7.22 3.89 -9.19
N VAL A 134 6.67 4.00 -10.39
CA VAL A 134 7.43 4.33 -11.61
C VAL A 134 8.08 5.71 -11.50
N VAL A 135 7.32 6.72 -11.05
CA VAL A 135 7.83 8.10 -10.92
C VAL A 135 8.94 8.17 -9.86
N VAL A 136 8.74 7.56 -8.70
CA VAL A 136 9.75 7.51 -7.62
C VAL A 136 11.00 6.76 -8.08
N ALA A 137 10.84 5.60 -8.74
CA ALA A 137 11.96 4.82 -9.25
C ALA A 137 12.78 5.58 -10.31
N ALA A 138 12.12 6.24 -11.25
CA ALA A 138 12.78 7.04 -12.28
C ALA A 138 13.51 8.26 -11.69
N ASP A 139 12.88 8.98 -10.75
CA ASP A 139 13.50 10.09 -10.03
C ASP A 139 14.73 9.64 -9.22
N ALA A 140 14.60 8.52 -8.50
CA ALA A 140 15.70 7.96 -7.72
C ALA A 140 16.87 7.56 -8.63
N LEU A 141 16.61 6.90 -9.75
CA LEU A 141 17.65 6.52 -10.72
C LEU A 141 18.36 7.75 -11.29
N ARG A 142 17.63 8.82 -11.61
CA ARG A 142 18.23 10.09 -12.08
C ARG A 142 19.11 10.75 -11.02
N ARG A 143 18.73 10.69 -9.74
CA ARG A 143 19.39 11.44 -8.66
C ARG A 143 20.50 10.68 -7.96
N LEU A 144 20.36 9.37 -7.84
CA LEU A 144 21.25 8.48 -7.09
C LEU A 144 22.05 7.54 -8.02
N GLY A 145 21.73 7.50 -9.31
CA GLY A 145 22.39 6.62 -10.28
C GLY A 145 22.24 5.14 -9.90
N PRO A 146 23.29 4.31 -10.06
CA PRO A 146 23.26 2.89 -9.73
C PRO A 146 22.90 2.57 -8.28
N LEU A 147 23.07 3.51 -7.35
CA LEU A 147 22.65 3.33 -5.96
C LEU A 147 21.12 3.18 -5.83
N ALA A 148 20.33 3.60 -6.83
CA ALA A 148 18.89 3.41 -6.82
C ALA A 148 18.42 2.00 -7.22
N LEU A 149 19.31 1.14 -7.75
CA LEU A 149 18.91 -0.14 -8.35
C LEU A 149 18.03 -1.02 -7.45
N PRO A 150 18.35 -1.23 -6.15
CA PRO A 150 17.48 -1.98 -5.26
C PRO A 150 16.09 -1.33 -5.07
N GLY A 151 16.03 0.00 -5.13
CA GLY A 151 14.77 0.75 -5.05
C GLY A 151 13.84 0.53 -6.24
N LEU A 152 14.35 0.10 -7.39
CA LEU A 152 13.53 -0.20 -8.57
C LEU A 152 12.55 -1.37 -8.34
N LEU A 153 12.81 -2.21 -7.33
CA LEU A 153 11.93 -3.31 -6.93
C LEU A 153 10.53 -2.84 -6.50
N MET A 154 10.32 -1.55 -6.21
CA MET A 154 8.96 -1.06 -5.93
C MET A 154 8.01 -1.19 -7.12
N VAL A 155 8.50 -1.13 -8.35
CA VAL A 155 7.67 -1.23 -9.56
C VAL A 155 7.06 -2.63 -9.71
N PRO A 156 7.85 -3.73 -9.74
CA PRO A 156 7.27 -5.07 -9.70
C PRO A 156 6.46 -5.30 -8.42
N GLY A 157 6.87 -4.72 -7.29
CA GLY A 157 6.08 -4.76 -6.05
C GLY A 157 4.65 -4.20 -6.24
N ALA A 158 4.53 -3.02 -6.83
CA ALA A 158 3.25 -2.38 -7.12
C ALA A 158 2.40 -3.18 -8.14
N LEU A 159 3.04 -3.79 -9.14
CA LEU A 159 2.35 -4.68 -10.09
C LEU A 159 1.79 -5.93 -9.39
N LEU A 160 2.54 -6.54 -8.47
CA LEU A 160 2.06 -7.67 -7.68
C LEU A 160 0.89 -7.27 -6.76
N VAL A 161 0.92 -6.06 -6.20
CA VAL A 161 -0.21 -5.49 -5.44
C VAL A 161 -1.43 -5.27 -6.33
N HIS A 162 -1.26 -4.86 -7.58
CA HIS A 162 -2.38 -4.73 -8.51
C HIS A 162 -3.03 -6.08 -8.82
N VAL A 163 -2.22 -7.13 -9.00
CA VAL A 163 -2.73 -8.49 -9.31
C VAL A 163 -3.33 -9.18 -8.08
N GLY A 164 -2.66 -9.08 -6.93
CA GLY A 164 -2.97 -9.88 -5.74
C GLY A 164 -3.49 -9.08 -4.55
N HIS A 165 -3.67 -7.77 -4.66
CA HIS A 165 -3.89 -6.85 -3.54
C HIS A 165 -2.91 -7.13 -2.38
N ILE A 166 -3.41 -7.60 -1.24
CA ILE A 166 -2.59 -8.07 -0.12
C ILE A 166 -2.73 -9.58 0.11
N PHE A 167 -3.47 -10.30 -0.75
CA PHE A 167 -3.67 -11.74 -0.62
C PHE A 167 -2.35 -12.48 -0.83
N ALA A 168 -2.03 -13.38 0.09
CA ALA A 168 -0.85 -14.23 -0.03
C ALA A 168 -0.97 -15.21 -1.23
N PRO A 169 0.14 -15.56 -1.92
CA PRO A 169 1.49 -15.04 -1.70
C PRO A 169 1.81 -13.75 -2.47
N THR A 170 1.07 -13.49 -3.55
CA THR A 170 1.39 -12.45 -4.53
C THR A 170 1.35 -11.04 -3.93
N GLY A 171 0.26 -10.67 -3.26
CA GLY A 171 0.10 -9.36 -2.64
C GLY A 171 1.07 -9.14 -1.48
N VAL A 172 1.36 -10.19 -0.72
CA VAL A 172 2.37 -10.17 0.37
C VAL A 172 3.76 -9.82 -0.18
N ALA A 173 4.20 -10.51 -1.22
CA ALA A 173 5.46 -10.21 -1.89
C ALA A 173 5.45 -8.77 -2.44
N GLY A 174 4.35 -8.34 -3.05
CA GLY A 174 4.17 -6.98 -3.54
C GLY A 174 4.38 -5.90 -2.48
N MET A 175 3.67 -6.00 -1.35
CA MET A 175 3.78 -5.06 -0.24
C MET A 175 5.16 -5.08 0.42
N ALA A 176 5.79 -6.26 0.53
CA ALA A 176 7.14 -6.37 1.06
C ALA A 176 8.14 -5.63 0.17
N LEU A 177 8.07 -5.80 -1.15
CA LEU A 177 8.94 -5.10 -2.10
C LEU A 177 8.72 -3.58 -2.05
N VAL A 178 7.47 -3.12 -2.02
CA VAL A 178 7.14 -1.69 -1.90
C VAL A 178 7.71 -1.11 -0.60
N GLY A 179 7.50 -1.78 0.54
CA GLY A 179 8.02 -1.34 1.84
C GLY A 179 9.54 -1.28 1.88
N LEU A 180 10.21 -2.38 1.51
CA LEU A 180 11.67 -2.46 1.52
C LEU A 180 12.32 -1.42 0.59
N ALA A 181 11.80 -1.26 -0.63
CA ALA A 181 12.30 -0.27 -1.57
C ALA A 181 12.09 1.17 -1.07
N THR A 182 10.94 1.46 -0.46
CA THR A 182 10.64 2.79 0.11
C THR A 182 11.58 3.13 1.26
N GLY A 183 11.81 2.17 2.17
CA GLY A 183 12.79 2.33 3.25
C GLY A 183 14.22 2.51 2.75
N TYR A 184 14.63 1.70 1.76
CA TYR A 184 15.95 1.79 1.14
C TYR A 184 16.20 3.15 0.49
N LEU A 185 15.26 3.65 -0.32
CA LEU A 185 15.38 4.97 -0.94
C LEU A 185 15.40 6.10 0.11
N GLY A 186 14.63 5.96 1.18
CA GLY A 186 14.67 6.87 2.33
C GLY A 186 16.03 6.91 3.02
N TRP A 187 16.67 5.75 3.18
CA TRP A 187 18.04 5.63 3.69
C TRP A 187 19.06 6.32 2.78
N CYS A 188 19.02 6.03 1.47
CA CYS A 188 19.92 6.65 0.49
C CYS A 188 19.81 8.17 0.52
N ALA A 189 18.59 8.72 0.49
CA ALA A 189 18.35 10.15 0.49
C ALA A 189 18.92 10.85 1.74
N ALA A 190 18.74 10.25 2.92
CA ALA A 190 19.28 10.78 4.16
C ALA A 190 20.82 10.71 4.21
N ARG A 191 21.42 9.65 3.63
CA ARG A 191 22.87 9.49 3.56
C ARG A 191 23.54 10.51 2.64
N THR A 192 22.93 10.81 1.50
CA THR A 192 23.43 11.85 0.56
C THR A 192 23.29 13.26 1.15
N ALA A 193 22.27 13.51 1.97
CA ALA A 193 22.08 14.81 2.62
C ALA A 193 23.12 15.10 3.72
N GLY A 194 23.55 14.08 4.47
CA GLY A 194 24.57 14.25 5.52
C GLY A 194 26.03 14.24 5.02
N ALA A 195 26.26 13.95 3.73
CA ALA A 195 27.59 14.00 3.10
C ALA A 195 27.89 15.33 2.40
N ARG A 196 26.92 16.26 2.39
CA ARG A 196 27.06 17.64 1.91
C ARG A 196 27.18 18.58 3.09
#